data_AF-A0A924UV33-F1
#
_entry.id   AF-A0A924UV33-F1
#
_cell.length_a   1.000
_cell.length_b   1.000
_cell.length_c   1.000
_cell.angle_alpha   90.00
_cell.angle_beta   90.00
_cell.angle_gamma   90.00
#
_symmetry.space_group_name_H-M   'P 1'
#
loop_
_entity.id
_entity.type
_entity.pdbx_description
1 polymer ?
#
loop_
_entity_poly.entity_id
_entity_poly.type
_entity_poly.pdbx_seq_one_letter_code
_entity_poly.pdbx_strand_id
1 'polypeptide(L)'
;MATQIIAILCEGPHDVAFITRILKHNGYSSNDKSKIKDFPAPINGLLKTEVSKTNVEDLNLQEVRQVLLPSNSLVIGNNYFLLYSMGGDSKKAARQQLLSDFYSFIPKENEISTMPDDTTLSLLYFFDSDDKGIAVRVAELNEEILEILEVSPFTNHKEKYNHSNLNLGSFIFSGADNDKGKLEDILMPLMSLDNDQIFAEASTYLDNNFDNDRVHKYDKDKSLIGVVGQLQHSGASNAVCVNKSDYINEAKIKANRKCKEIFDYINSFI
;
A
#
# COMPACT_ATOMS: atom_id res chain seq x y z
N MET A 1 -0.10 20.98 -17.11
CA MET A 1 -0.64 20.71 -15.76
C MET A 1 0.43 19.92 -15.06
N ALA A 2 0.79 20.26 -13.83
CA ALA A 2 1.85 19.54 -13.12
C ALA A 2 1.56 18.03 -13.08
N THR A 3 2.58 17.22 -13.30
CA THR A 3 2.50 15.75 -13.23
C THR A 3 2.83 15.32 -11.81
N GLN A 4 1.92 14.63 -11.14
CA GLN A 4 2.18 14.08 -9.79
C GLN A 4 2.42 12.59 -9.91
N ILE A 5 3.53 12.10 -9.38
CA ILE A 5 3.87 10.68 -9.37
C ILE A 5 4.02 10.26 -7.91
N ILE A 6 3.14 9.37 -7.46
CA ILE A 6 2.98 9.02 -6.06
C ILE A 6 3.16 7.51 -5.92
N ALA A 7 4.29 7.09 -5.34
CA ALA A 7 4.49 5.71 -4.91
C ALA A 7 3.87 5.50 -3.52
N ILE A 8 3.02 4.48 -3.39
CA ILE A 8 2.41 4.08 -2.12
C ILE A 8 2.98 2.71 -1.76
N LEU A 9 3.77 2.66 -0.70
CA LEU A 9 4.43 1.45 -0.22
C LEU A 9 3.59 0.86 0.91
N CYS A 10 2.95 -0.27 0.65
CA CYS A 10 2.15 -0.98 1.64
C CYS A 10 2.86 -2.24 2.12
N GLU A 11 2.52 -2.72 3.32
CA GLU A 11 3.10 -3.93 3.87
C GLU A 11 2.72 -5.17 3.03
N GLY A 12 1.45 -5.30 2.65
CA GLY A 12 0.92 -6.49 2.00
C GLY A 12 -0.07 -6.23 0.87
N PRO A 13 -0.50 -7.29 0.18
CA PRO A 13 -1.39 -7.19 -0.99
C PRO A 13 -2.82 -6.81 -0.62
N HIS A 14 -3.25 -7.04 0.63
CA HIS A 14 -4.58 -6.67 1.11
C HIS A 14 -4.69 -5.16 1.37
N ASP A 15 -3.62 -4.53 1.85
CA ASP A 15 -3.50 -3.07 1.97
C ASP A 15 -3.61 -2.40 0.61
N VAL A 16 -2.84 -2.88 -0.37
CA VAL A 16 -2.89 -2.40 -1.76
C VAL A 16 -4.31 -2.53 -2.31
N ALA A 17 -4.95 -3.68 -2.09
CA ALA A 17 -6.33 -3.91 -2.50
C ALA A 17 -7.31 -2.91 -1.86
N PHE A 18 -7.16 -2.64 -0.56
CA PHE A 18 -8.04 -1.72 0.16
C PHE A 18 -7.87 -0.27 -0.30
N ILE A 19 -6.63 0.22 -0.38
CA ILE A 19 -6.34 1.57 -0.87
C ILE A 19 -6.79 1.72 -2.32
N THR A 20 -6.51 0.73 -3.17
CA THR A 20 -7.01 0.70 -4.56
C THR A 20 -8.52 0.86 -4.62
N ARG A 21 -9.23 0.17 -3.72
CA ARG A 21 -10.69 0.22 -3.65
C ARG A 21 -11.19 1.58 -3.20
N ILE A 22 -10.60 2.18 -2.17
CA ILE A 22 -10.90 3.54 -1.72
C ILE A 22 -10.74 4.52 -2.88
N LEU A 23 -9.60 4.51 -3.58
CA LEU A 23 -9.31 5.45 -4.66
C LEU A 23 -10.26 5.26 -5.85
N LYS A 24 -10.57 4.02 -6.25
CA LYS A 24 -11.53 3.73 -7.34
C LYS A 24 -12.93 4.25 -7.05
N HIS A 25 -13.41 4.08 -5.81
CA HIS A 25 -14.72 4.63 -5.40
C HIS A 25 -14.74 6.16 -5.29
N ASN A 26 -13.58 6.80 -5.37
CA ASN A 26 -13.41 8.25 -5.45
C ASN A 26 -12.97 8.73 -6.85
N GLY A 27 -13.24 7.94 -7.90
CA GLY A 27 -13.11 8.38 -9.30
C GLY A 27 -11.77 8.07 -9.97
N TYR A 28 -10.85 7.38 -9.28
CA TYR A 28 -9.56 7.01 -9.85
C TYR A 28 -9.73 5.81 -10.78
N SER A 29 -9.07 5.85 -11.93
CA SER A 29 -9.12 4.79 -12.93
C SER A 29 -7.91 3.86 -12.83
N SER A 30 -8.08 2.57 -13.12
CA SER A 30 -6.96 1.64 -13.22
C SER A 30 -6.09 1.97 -14.43
N ASN A 31 -4.78 1.99 -14.19
CA ASN A 31 -3.75 2.19 -15.20
C ASN A 31 -2.96 0.88 -15.49
N ASP A 32 -3.43 -0.26 -14.96
CA ASP A 32 -2.73 -1.55 -14.98
C ASP A 32 -2.55 -2.13 -16.40
N LYS A 33 -3.34 -1.67 -17.36
CA LYS A 33 -3.28 -2.10 -18.77
C LYS A 33 -2.37 -1.21 -19.63
N SER A 34 -1.85 -0.12 -19.06
CA SER A 34 -0.99 0.81 -19.79
C SER A 34 0.37 0.18 -20.05
N LYS A 35 0.95 0.47 -21.23
CA LYS A 35 2.29 -0.03 -21.53
C LYS A 35 3.30 0.77 -20.70
N ILE A 36 4.40 0.15 -20.30
CA ILE A 36 5.46 0.80 -19.50
C ILE A 36 5.92 2.13 -20.12
N LYS A 37 6.04 2.17 -21.45
CA LYS A 37 6.44 3.39 -22.18
C LYS A 37 5.44 4.55 -22.08
N ASP A 38 4.19 4.27 -21.72
CA ASP A 38 3.10 5.25 -21.63
C ASP A 38 3.02 5.87 -20.21
N PHE A 39 3.80 5.37 -19.24
CA PHE A 39 3.98 6.03 -17.95
C PHE A 39 4.82 7.31 -18.11
N PRO A 40 4.63 8.32 -17.25
CA PRO A 40 5.43 9.54 -17.30
C PRO A 40 6.91 9.26 -16.98
N ALA A 41 7.81 10.07 -17.52
CA ALA A 41 9.19 10.11 -17.05
C ALA A 41 9.23 10.68 -15.62
N PRO A 42 10.11 10.20 -14.74
CA PRO A 42 11.16 9.19 -14.97
C PRO A 42 10.69 7.73 -14.78
N ILE A 43 9.44 7.50 -14.39
CA ILE A 43 8.92 6.19 -13.99
C ILE A 43 8.92 5.16 -15.12
N ASN A 44 8.63 5.57 -16.36
CA ASN A 44 8.73 4.63 -17.49
C ASN A 44 10.14 4.00 -17.60
N GLY A 45 11.19 4.77 -17.33
CA GLY A 45 12.57 4.33 -17.28
C GLY A 45 12.81 3.38 -16.12
N LEU A 46 12.37 3.75 -14.91
CA LEU A 46 12.47 2.91 -13.72
C LEU A 46 11.82 1.53 -13.95
N LEU A 47 10.56 1.50 -14.39
CA LEU A 47 9.82 0.26 -14.62
C LEU A 47 10.45 -0.59 -15.73
N LYS A 48 11.00 0.04 -16.77
CA LYS A 48 11.70 -0.68 -17.84
C LYS A 48 12.98 -1.34 -17.31
N THR A 49 13.73 -0.65 -16.46
CA THR A 49 14.92 -1.20 -15.79
C THR A 49 14.54 -2.37 -14.90
N GLU A 50 13.51 -2.23 -14.06
CA GLU A 50 13.02 -3.30 -13.18
C GLU A 50 12.59 -4.55 -13.95
N VAL A 51 11.86 -4.40 -15.06
CA VAL A 51 11.49 -5.54 -15.92
C VAL A 51 12.73 -6.21 -16.51
N SER A 52 13.74 -5.43 -16.93
CA SER A 52 14.93 -5.98 -17.56
C SER A 52 15.83 -6.81 -16.63
N LYS A 53 15.66 -6.67 -15.30
CA LYS A 53 16.33 -7.52 -14.30
C LYS A 53 15.83 -8.97 -14.34
N THR A 54 14.74 -9.25 -15.04
CA THR A 54 14.15 -10.59 -15.16
C THR A 54 14.73 -11.31 -16.39
N ASN A 55 15.89 -11.96 -16.27
CA ASN A 55 16.40 -12.83 -17.34
C ASN A 55 15.66 -14.18 -17.37
N VAL A 56 15.22 -14.58 -18.56
CA VAL A 56 14.39 -15.78 -18.82
C VAL A 56 15.16 -17.10 -18.63
N GLU A 57 16.50 -17.07 -18.64
CA GLU A 57 17.35 -18.27 -18.51
C GLU A 57 17.76 -18.61 -17.06
N ASP A 58 17.54 -17.72 -16.09
CA ASP A 58 17.96 -17.90 -14.69
C ASP A 58 16.84 -18.46 -13.79
N LEU A 59 16.03 -19.37 -14.32
CA LEU A 59 15.00 -20.14 -13.60
C LEU A 59 15.58 -21.18 -12.60
N ASN A 60 16.70 -20.86 -11.93
CA ASN A 60 17.01 -21.50 -10.65
C ASN A 60 15.98 -20.98 -9.63
N LEU A 61 14.96 -21.80 -9.42
CA LEU A 61 13.67 -21.57 -8.75
C LEU A 61 13.69 -20.98 -7.32
N GLN A 62 14.85 -20.67 -6.75
CA GLN A 62 14.95 -20.20 -5.36
C GLN A 62 15.33 -18.72 -5.19
N GLU A 63 15.95 -18.05 -6.18
CA GLU A 63 16.48 -16.68 -5.94
C GLU A 63 16.28 -15.65 -7.07
N VAL A 64 15.16 -15.70 -7.80
CA VAL A 64 14.74 -14.57 -8.67
C VAL A 64 13.57 -13.84 -8.01
N ARG A 65 13.85 -12.92 -7.07
CA ARG A 65 12.81 -12.17 -6.31
C ARG A 65 13.17 -10.70 -6.02
N GLN A 66 13.68 -9.96 -6.99
CA GLN A 66 13.96 -8.52 -6.81
C GLN A 66 13.47 -7.64 -7.97
N VAL A 67 12.28 -7.92 -8.47
CA VAL A 67 11.61 -7.03 -9.43
C VAL A 67 10.69 -6.11 -8.64
N LEU A 68 11.03 -4.82 -8.56
CA LEU A 68 10.25 -3.82 -7.83
C LEU A 68 9.21 -3.18 -8.76
N LEU A 69 8.22 -3.96 -9.16
CA LEU A 69 7.08 -3.47 -9.93
C LEU A 69 5.87 -3.18 -9.02
N PRO A 70 5.08 -2.15 -9.32
CA PRO A 70 3.85 -1.88 -8.59
C PRO A 70 2.85 -3.01 -8.82
N SER A 71 2.17 -3.42 -7.75
CA SER A 71 1.09 -4.40 -7.79
C SER A 71 -0.17 -3.83 -8.46
N ASN A 72 -0.41 -2.53 -8.28
CA ASN A 72 -1.48 -1.79 -8.94
C ASN A 72 -1.00 -0.39 -9.31
N SER A 73 -1.59 0.17 -10.36
CA SER A 73 -1.39 1.53 -10.80
C SER A 73 -2.73 2.18 -11.07
N LEU A 74 -2.89 3.41 -10.60
CA LEU A 74 -4.10 4.21 -10.79
C LEU A 74 -3.75 5.58 -11.38
N VAL A 75 -4.73 6.20 -12.01
CA VAL A 75 -4.60 7.54 -12.60
C VAL A 75 -5.87 8.37 -12.37
N ILE A 76 -5.67 9.67 -12.13
CA ILE A 76 -6.71 10.70 -12.16
C ILE A 76 -6.10 12.00 -12.71
N GLY A 77 -6.64 12.53 -13.82
CA GLY A 77 -6.01 13.67 -14.50
C GLY A 77 -4.56 13.36 -14.90
N ASN A 78 -3.61 14.18 -14.43
CA ASN A 78 -2.16 14.00 -14.67
C ASN A 78 -1.41 13.44 -13.43
N ASN A 79 -2.15 12.76 -12.54
CA ASN A 79 -1.64 12.21 -11.29
C ASN A 79 -1.61 10.69 -11.38
N TYR A 80 -0.44 10.10 -11.15
CA TYR A 80 -0.16 8.67 -11.27
C TYR A 80 0.17 8.09 -9.91
N PHE A 81 -0.50 7.01 -9.55
CA PHE A 81 -0.36 6.33 -8.27
C PHE A 81 0.17 4.92 -8.52
N LEU A 82 1.31 4.59 -7.92
CA LEU A 82 1.97 3.30 -8.04
C LEU A 82 1.92 2.60 -6.68
N LEU A 83 1.08 1.58 -6.54
CA LEU A 83 0.88 0.88 -5.27
C LEU A 83 1.74 -0.39 -5.24
N TYR A 84 2.61 -0.48 -4.24
CA TYR A 84 3.54 -1.59 -4.08
C TYR A 84 3.18 -2.41 -2.84
N SER A 85 3.18 -3.74 -2.98
CA SER A 85 3.08 -4.67 -1.86
C SER A 85 4.48 -5.14 -1.47
N MET A 86 4.99 -4.68 -0.32
CA MET A 86 6.39 -4.88 0.05
C MET A 86 6.69 -6.22 0.73
N GLY A 87 5.68 -6.98 1.16
CA GLY A 87 5.86 -8.32 1.70
C GLY A 87 6.28 -8.38 3.17
N GLY A 88 5.82 -7.43 4.00
CA GLY A 88 6.04 -7.43 5.45
C GLY A 88 7.16 -6.51 5.95
N ASP A 89 7.24 -6.37 7.28
CA ASP A 89 8.31 -5.63 7.99
C ASP A 89 9.73 -6.05 7.58
N SER A 90 9.93 -7.33 7.28
CA SER A 90 11.22 -7.92 6.91
C SER A 90 11.82 -7.44 5.56
N LYS A 91 11.12 -6.56 4.83
CA LYS A 91 11.50 -6.11 3.49
C LYS A 91 11.95 -4.64 3.42
N LYS A 92 12.56 -4.15 4.51
CA LYS A 92 13.26 -2.85 4.59
C LYS A 92 14.12 -2.54 3.35
N ALA A 93 14.92 -3.50 2.89
CA ALA A 93 15.80 -3.30 1.73
C ALA A 93 15.06 -2.91 0.44
N ALA A 94 13.88 -3.49 0.17
CA ALA A 94 13.08 -3.17 -1.02
C ALA A 94 12.51 -1.74 -0.97
N ARG A 95 12.05 -1.32 0.22
CA ARG A 95 11.57 0.05 0.45
C ARG A 95 12.69 1.07 0.34
N GLN A 96 13.84 0.78 0.92
CA GLN A 96 15.04 1.63 0.81
C GLN A 96 15.53 1.74 -0.63
N GLN A 97 15.49 0.66 -1.40
CA GLN A 97 15.81 0.70 -2.82
C GLN A 97 14.86 1.65 -3.57
N LEU A 98 13.54 1.54 -3.37
CA LEU A 98 12.59 2.45 -4.01
C LEU A 98 12.74 3.90 -3.56
N LEU A 99 13.03 4.14 -2.27
CA LEU A 99 13.35 5.47 -1.77
C LEU A 99 14.58 6.05 -2.46
N SER A 100 15.64 5.24 -2.58
CA SER A 100 16.88 5.62 -3.26
C SER A 100 16.64 5.89 -4.75
N ASP A 101 15.88 5.03 -5.43
CA ASP A 101 15.53 5.19 -6.84
C ASP A 101 14.76 6.49 -7.08
N PHE A 102 13.73 6.77 -6.26
CA PHE A 102 12.95 8.01 -6.35
C PHE A 102 13.81 9.24 -6.07
N TYR A 103 14.66 9.18 -5.05
CA TYR A 103 15.55 10.27 -4.70
C TYR A 103 16.62 10.52 -5.77
N SER A 104 17.08 9.48 -6.47
CA SER A 104 18.08 9.60 -7.53
C SER A 104 17.61 10.42 -8.74
N PHE A 105 16.29 10.56 -8.93
CA PHE A 105 15.71 11.41 -9.98
C PHE A 105 15.69 12.89 -9.62
N ILE A 106 15.88 13.22 -8.34
CA ILE A 106 15.97 14.59 -7.89
C ILE A 106 17.35 15.14 -8.29
N PRO A 107 17.43 16.17 -9.15
CA PRO A 107 18.70 16.74 -9.56
C PRO A 107 19.40 17.39 -8.37
N LYS A 108 20.71 17.16 -8.24
CA LYS A 108 21.53 17.90 -7.27
C LYS A 108 21.80 19.31 -7.78
N GLU A 109 22.32 20.16 -6.88
CA GLU A 109 22.72 21.52 -7.24
C GLU A 109 23.71 21.50 -8.42
N ASN A 110 23.37 22.22 -9.49
CA ASN A 110 24.10 22.29 -10.77
C ASN A 110 24.02 21.05 -11.68
N GLU A 111 23.19 20.06 -11.38
CA GLU A 111 22.90 18.95 -12.31
C GLU A 111 21.75 19.31 -13.27
N ILE A 112 21.81 18.75 -14.48
CA ILE A 112 20.71 18.87 -15.45
C ILE A 112 19.61 17.90 -15.02
N SER A 113 18.39 18.43 -14.81
CA SER A 113 17.22 17.60 -14.51
C SER A 113 16.96 16.62 -15.64
N THR A 114 16.85 15.34 -15.29
CA THR A 114 16.38 14.29 -16.21
C THR A 114 14.86 14.13 -16.16
N MET A 115 14.20 14.83 -15.23
CA MET A 115 12.76 14.86 -15.03
C MET A 115 12.17 16.15 -15.64
N PRO A 116 10.96 16.11 -16.24
CA PRO A 116 10.27 17.32 -16.67
C PRO A 116 10.06 18.31 -15.53
N ASP A 117 10.22 19.61 -15.79
CA ASP A 117 10.20 20.69 -14.78
C ASP A 117 8.89 20.78 -13.98
N ASP A 118 7.78 20.27 -14.53
CA ASP A 118 6.46 20.28 -13.88
C ASP A 118 6.09 18.95 -13.22
N THR A 119 7.05 18.04 -13.03
CA THR A 119 6.83 16.75 -12.38
C THR A 119 7.24 16.79 -10.91
N THR A 120 6.40 16.24 -10.04
CA THR A 120 6.67 16.10 -8.61
C THR A 120 6.62 14.63 -8.23
N LEU A 121 7.59 14.21 -7.41
CA LEU A 121 7.68 12.85 -6.91
C LEU A 121 7.24 12.81 -5.45
N SER A 122 6.44 11.80 -5.11
CA SER A 122 6.04 11.52 -3.74
C SER A 122 6.19 10.04 -3.44
N LEU A 123 6.57 9.72 -2.20
CA LEU A 123 6.68 8.36 -1.69
C LEU A 123 6.02 8.28 -0.31
N LEU A 124 4.99 7.46 -0.22
CA LEU A 124 4.09 7.36 0.94
C LEU A 124 4.22 5.96 1.55
N TYR A 125 4.50 5.90 2.83
CA TYR A 125 4.58 4.67 3.60
C TYR A 125 3.25 4.38 4.30
N PHE A 126 2.72 3.18 4.11
CA PHE A 126 1.53 2.67 4.80
C PHE A 126 1.91 1.44 5.62
N PHE A 127 1.70 1.53 6.94
CA PHE A 127 2.01 0.46 7.90
C PHE A 127 0.87 0.23 8.88
N ASP A 128 0.80 -0.97 9.44
CA ASP A 128 0.02 -1.22 10.64
C ASP A 128 0.77 -0.74 11.89
N SER A 129 0.06 -0.18 12.87
CA SER A 129 0.64 0.10 14.19
C SER A 129 0.87 -1.17 15.02
N ASP A 130 0.15 -2.25 14.68
CA ASP A 130 0.12 -3.53 15.39
C ASP A 130 0.01 -3.31 16.91
N ASP A 131 0.71 -4.12 17.71
CA ASP A 131 0.82 -3.95 19.15
C ASP A 131 1.88 -2.92 19.57
N LYS A 132 2.66 -2.39 18.63
CA LYS A 132 3.79 -1.47 18.88
C LYS A 132 3.32 -0.04 19.16
N GLY A 133 2.27 0.40 18.48
CA GLY A 133 1.75 1.76 18.55
C GLY A 133 2.39 2.71 17.53
N ILE A 134 1.76 3.87 17.32
CA ILE A 134 2.17 4.84 16.29
C ILE A 134 3.59 5.37 16.53
N ALA A 135 3.90 5.74 17.77
CA ALA A 135 5.19 6.37 18.09
C ALA A 135 6.38 5.47 17.75
N VAL A 136 6.26 4.17 18.05
CA VAL A 136 7.30 3.18 17.74
C VAL A 136 7.42 3.01 16.23
N ARG A 137 6.30 2.89 15.51
CA ARG A 137 6.30 2.73 14.05
C ARG A 137 6.89 3.95 13.31
N VAL A 138 6.62 5.17 13.81
CA VAL A 138 7.24 6.39 13.29
C VAL A 138 8.75 6.40 13.52
N ALA A 139 9.22 5.97 14.70
CA ALA A 139 10.65 5.87 14.99
C ALA A 139 11.35 4.87 14.04
N GLU A 140 10.78 3.67 13.85
CA GLU A 140 11.30 2.66 12.92
C GLU A 140 11.36 3.19 11.47
N LEU A 141 10.34 3.92 11.05
CA LEU A 141 10.31 4.54 9.72
C LEU A 141 11.38 5.63 9.56
N ASN A 142 11.54 6.49 10.57
CA ASN A 142 12.60 7.51 10.55
C ASN A 142 13.99 6.88 10.50
N GLU A 143 14.24 5.79 11.25
CA GLU A 143 15.50 5.04 11.17
C GLU A 143 15.75 4.51 9.76
N GLU A 144 14.73 3.94 9.11
CA GLU A 144 14.82 3.46 7.73
C GLU A 144 15.15 4.58 6.72
N ILE A 145 14.54 5.76 6.89
CA ILE A 145 14.77 6.93 6.02
C ILE A 145 16.13 7.57 6.28
N LEU A 146 16.53 7.67 7.55
CA LEU A 146 17.81 8.25 7.97
C LEU A 146 19.00 7.56 7.29
N GLU A 147 18.93 6.24 7.11
CA GLU A 147 19.97 5.44 6.44
C GLU A 147 20.17 5.79 4.96
N ILE A 148 19.19 6.44 4.31
CA ILE A 148 19.23 6.76 2.86
C ILE A 148 19.33 8.27 2.63
N LEU A 149 18.56 9.06 3.38
CA LEU A 149 18.40 10.50 3.16
C LEU A 149 19.04 11.37 4.26
N GLU A 150 19.61 10.75 5.30
CA GLU A 150 20.22 11.46 6.43
C GLU A 150 19.26 12.44 7.14
N VAL A 151 17.96 12.16 7.09
CA VAL A 151 16.89 12.94 7.76
C VAL A 151 15.90 12.03 8.50
N SER A 152 15.29 12.58 9.56
CA SER A 152 14.19 11.96 10.31
C SER A 152 12.91 12.80 10.14
N PRO A 153 12.13 12.56 9.09
CA PRO A 153 11.10 13.50 8.63
C PRO A 153 9.86 13.59 9.50
N PHE A 154 9.53 12.55 10.28
CA PHE A 154 8.22 12.43 10.90
C PHE A 154 8.27 12.51 12.43
N THR A 155 7.32 13.23 13.02
CA THR A 155 7.05 13.21 14.46
C THR A 155 5.79 12.43 14.81
N ASN A 156 4.92 12.19 13.82
CA ASN A 156 3.64 11.49 13.95
C ASN A 156 3.22 10.83 12.63
N HIS A 157 2.13 10.06 12.65
CA HIS A 157 1.48 9.58 11.43
C HIS A 157 0.66 10.67 10.73
N LYS A 158 0.37 10.48 9.45
CA LYS A 158 -0.31 11.44 8.54
C LYS A 158 0.46 12.73 8.34
N GLU A 159 1.78 12.67 8.44
CA GLU A 159 2.64 13.81 8.16
C GLU A 159 3.12 13.79 6.71
N LYS A 160 3.42 14.98 6.21
CA LYS A 160 4.05 15.23 4.92
C LYS A 160 5.34 15.97 5.18
N TYR A 161 6.43 15.50 4.58
CA TYR A 161 7.73 16.14 4.66
C TYR A 161 8.28 16.32 3.25
N ASN A 162 8.83 17.49 2.94
CA ASN A 162 9.52 17.70 1.67
C ASN A 162 11.02 17.67 1.90
N HIS A 163 11.70 16.73 1.23
CA HIS A 163 13.16 16.62 1.22
C HIS A 163 13.66 16.87 -0.19
N SER A 164 14.27 18.02 -0.45
CA SER A 164 14.87 18.34 -1.75
C SER A 164 13.90 18.08 -2.93
N ASN A 165 12.65 18.55 -2.86
CA ASN A 165 11.60 18.31 -3.88
C ASN A 165 11.04 16.87 -3.98
N LEU A 166 11.50 15.93 -3.16
CA LEU A 166 10.81 14.65 -2.93
C LEU A 166 9.85 14.80 -1.75
N ASN A 167 8.55 14.55 -1.97
CA ASN A 167 7.59 14.50 -0.87
C ASN A 167 7.58 13.12 -0.23
N LEU A 168 7.76 13.07 1.08
CA LEU A 168 7.63 11.86 1.89
C LEU A 168 6.32 11.94 2.69
N GLY A 169 5.65 10.80 2.80
CA GLY A 169 4.45 10.66 3.62
C GLY A 169 4.48 9.42 4.49
N SER A 170 3.90 9.50 5.68
CA SER A 170 3.61 8.35 6.54
C SER A 170 2.11 8.27 6.86
N PHE A 171 1.52 7.09 6.70
CA PHE A 171 0.19 6.79 7.20
C PHE A 171 0.26 5.47 7.96
N ILE A 172 -0.17 5.48 9.21
CA ILE A 172 -0.17 4.30 10.06
C ILE A 172 -1.61 3.94 10.37
N PHE A 173 -2.04 2.74 9.99
CA PHE A 173 -3.33 2.18 10.34
C PHE A 173 -3.37 1.91 11.85
N SER A 174 -4.41 2.40 12.49
CA SER A 174 -4.69 2.19 13.90
C SER A 174 -6.18 1.96 14.11
N GLY A 175 -6.47 1.15 15.12
CA GLY A 175 -7.81 0.78 15.55
C GLY A 175 -8.54 1.91 16.25
N ALA A 176 -9.49 1.55 17.11
CA ALA A 176 -10.40 2.48 17.75
C ALA A 176 -9.71 3.44 18.75
N ASP A 177 -8.63 2.98 19.39
CA ASP A 177 -7.84 3.77 20.35
C ASP A 177 -6.96 4.83 19.65
N ASN A 178 -6.84 4.76 18.32
CA ASN A 178 -5.97 5.58 17.48
C ASN A 178 -4.49 5.52 17.86
N ASP A 179 -4.03 4.42 18.44
CA ASP A 179 -2.60 4.17 18.70
C ASP A 179 -2.18 2.80 18.19
N LYS A 180 -2.89 1.74 18.56
CA LYS A 180 -2.57 0.36 18.19
C LYS A 180 -3.59 -0.20 17.21
N GLY A 181 -3.22 -1.31 16.56
CA GLY A 181 -4.08 -2.00 15.61
C GLY A 181 -3.56 -2.05 14.19
N LYS A 182 -4.36 -2.67 13.35
CA LYS A 182 -4.03 -3.12 12.00
C LYS A 182 -5.13 -2.72 11.01
N LEU A 183 -4.88 -2.89 9.72
CA LEU A 183 -5.88 -2.65 8.70
C LEU A 183 -7.18 -3.43 8.94
N GLU A 184 -7.11 -4.66 9.46
CA GLU A 184 -8.31 -5.45 9.78
C GLU A 184 -9.25 -4.75 10.77
N ASP A 185 -8.76 -3.89 11.66
CA ASP A 185 -9.62 -3.11 12.58
C ASP A 185 -10.50 -2.10 11.84
N ILE A 186 -10.12 -1.72 10.62
CA ILE A 186 -10.91 -0.87 9.72
C ILE A 186 -11.80 -1.75 8.82
N LEU A 187 -11.23 -2.83 8.27
CA LEU A 187 -11.93 -3.71 7.33
C LEU A 187 -13.09 -4.47 7.99
N MET A 188 -12.88 -5.03 9.17
CA MET A 188 -13.85 -5.91 9.82
C MET A 188 -15.19 -5.21 10.07
N PRO A 189 -15.24 -4.04 10.75
CA PRO A 189 -16.50 -3.32 10.93
C PRO A 189 -17.13 -2.87 9.61
N LEU A 190 -16.31 -2.55 8.61
CA LEU A 190 -16.79 -2.10 7.30
C LEU A 190 -17.47 -3.25 6.52
N MET A 191 -16.84 -4.41 6.52
CA MET A 191 -17.34 -5.60 5.82
C MET A 191 -18.55 -6.19 6.52
N SER A 192 -18.53 -6.25 7.86
CA SER A 192 -19.62 -6.84 8.65
C SER A 192 -20.88 -5.99 8.68
N LEU A 193 -20.77 -4.67 8.45
CA LEU A 193 -21.93 -3.77 8.38
C LEU A 193 -22.98 -4.34 7.39
N ASP A 194 -24.23 -4.47 7.84
CA ASP A 194 -25.34 -5.08 7.08
C ASP A 194 -25.16 -6.57 6.73
N ASN A 195 -24.15 -7.24 7.29
CA ASN A 195 -23.78 -8.63 7.02
C ASN A 195 -23.49 -9.42 8.33
N ASP A 196 -23.98 -8.94 9.47
CA ASP A 196 -23.63 -9.43 10.80
C ASP A 196 -23.83 -10.94 10.96
N GLN A 197 -24.92 -11.49 10.42
CA GLN A 197 -25.21 -12.92 10.51
C GLN A 197 -24.14 -13.77 9.82
N ILE A 198 -23.72 -13.40 8.61
CA ILE A 198 -22.72 -14.14 7.83
C ILE A 198 -21.38 -14.14 8.59
N PHE A 199 -21.00 -12.99 9.16
CA PHE A 199 -19.77 -12.86 9.94
C PHE A 199 -19.84 -13.65 11.26
N ALA A 200 -20.99 -13.66 11.94
CA ALA A 200 -21.19 -14.44 13.16
C ALA A 200 -21.11 -15.96 12.90
N GLU A 201 -21.74 -16.43 11.81
CA GLU A 201 -21.69 -17.84 11.40
C GLU A 201 -20.27 -18.26 10.99
N ALA A 202 -19.56 -17.41 10.23
CA ALA A 202 -18.17 -17.67 9.87
C ALA A 202 -17.23 -17.67 11.08
N SER A 203 -17.44 -16.77 12.05
CA SER A 203 -16.69 -16.80 13.31
C SER A 203 -16.94 -18.11 14.07
N THR A 204 -18.20 -18.53 14.16
CA THR A 204 -18.58 -19.79 14.83
C THR A 204 -17.96 -21.00 14.13
N TYR A 205 -17.94 -21.00 12.79
CA TYR A 205 -17.27 -22.03 12.00
C TYR A 205 -15.78 -22.11 12.34
N LEU A 206 -15.08 -20.97 12.38
CA LEU A 206 -13.66 -20.93 12.75
C LEU A 206 -13.45 -21.43 14.18
N ASP A 207 -14.24 -20.96 15.15
CA ASP A 207 -14.10 -21.36 16.55
C ASP A 207 -14.32 -22.88 16.75
N ASN A 208 -15.21 -23.49 15.98
CA ASN A 208 -15.50 -24.93 16.07
C ASN A 208 -14.52 -25.82 15.31
N ASN A 209 -13.83 -25.30 14.30
CA ASN A 209 -13.01 -26.11 13.37
C ASN A 209 -11.53 -25.71 13.35
N PHE A 210 -11.14 -24.68 14.10
CA PHE A 210 -9.76 -24.28 14.24
C PHE A 210 -8.95 -25.33 15.00
N ASP A 211 -7.81 -25.69 14.43
CA ASP A 211 -6.89 -26.69 14.97
C ASP A 211 -5.49 -26.07 15.09
N ASN A 212 -5.08 -25.78 16.32
CA ASN A 212 -3.79 -25.18 16.63
C ASN A 212 -2.61 -26.02 16.14
N ASP A 213 -2.74 -27.36 16.14
CA ASP A 213 -1.64 -28.25 15.79
C ASP A 213 -1.35 -28.24 14.28
N ARG A 214 -2.29 -27.75 13.47
CA ARG A 214 -2.22 -27.74 12.01
C ARG A 214 -1.83 -26.38 11.42
N VAL A 215 -1.70 -25.35 12.24
CA VAL A 215 -1.53 -23.97 11.77
C VAL A 215 -0.23 -23.37 12.28
N HIS A 216 0.65 -22.95 11.37
CA HIS A 216 1.90 -22.26 11.72
C HIS A 216 1.70 -20.81 12.20
N LYS A 217 0.69 -20.12 11.69
CA LYS A 217 0.31 -18.75 12.09
C LYS A 217 -1.19 -18.57 11.91
N TYR A 218 -1.88 -18.21 12.98
CA TYR A 218 -3.31 -17.93 12.96
C TYR A 218 -3.57 -16.47 13.29
N ASP A 219 -4.41 -15.82 12.49
CA ASP A 219 -5.00 -14.52 12.78
C ASP A 219 -6.50 -14.64 12.53
N LYS A 220 -7.31 -14.41 13.57
CA LYS A 220 -8.76 -14.64 13.51
C LYS A 220 -9.43 -13.71 12.51
N ASP A 221 -9.07 -12.44 12.47
CA ASP A 221 -9.70 -11.45 11.59
C ASP A 221 -9.35 -11.74 10.13
N LYS A 222 -8.08 -12.04 9.83
CA LYS A 222 -7.64 -12.44 8.48
C LYS A 222 -8.32 -13.73 8.03
N SER A 223 -8.50 -14.68 8.94
CA SER A 223 -9.21 -15.93 8.65
C SER A 223 -10.69 -15.68 8.39
N LEU A 224 -11.32 -14.78 9.15
CA LEU A 224 -12.73 -14.43 9.01
C LEU A 224 -12.99 -13.75 7.67
N ILE A 225 -12.17 -12.77 7.27
CA ILE A 225 -12.19 -12.16 5.92
C ILE A 225 -12.06 -13.22 4.83
N GLY A 226 -11.17 -14.20 5.05
CA GLY A 226 -10.99 -15.34 4.16
C GLY A 226 -12.28 -16.13 3.98
N VAL A 227 -12.86 -16.63 5.08
CA VAL A 227 -14.07 -17.46 5.08
C VAL A 227 -15.24 -16.76 4.42
N VAL A 228 -15.58 -15.54 4.85
CA VAL A 228 -16.72 -14.79 4.29
C VAL A 228 -16.47 -14.41 2.84
N GLY A 229 -15.22 -14.10 2.48
CA GLY A 229 -14.82 -13.76 1.12
C GLY A 229 -15.01 -14.93 0.15
N GLN A 230 -14.76 -16.17 0.58
CA GLN A 230 -14.98 -17.36 -0.24
C GLN A 230 -16.44 -17.53 -0.69
N LEU A 231 -17.41 -16.97 0.05
CA LEU A 231 -18.83 -17.04 -0.32
C LEU A 231 -19.15 -16.27 -1.61
N GLN A 232 -18.32 -15.28 -1.97
CA GLN A 232 -18.48 -14.47 -3.18
C GLN A 232 -17.41 -14.73 -4.23
N HIS A 233 -16.17 -15.02 -3.77
CA HIS A 233 -15.01 -15.21 -4.62
C HIS A 233 -14.27 -16.49 -4.22
N SER A 234 -14.82 -17.64 -4.65
CA SER A 234 -14.26 -18.95 -4.33
C SER A 234 -12.84 -19.13 -4.86
N GLY A 235 -11.96 -19.70 -4.03
CA GLY A 235 -10.55 -19.91 -4.31
C GLY A 235 -9.70 -18.63 -4.31
N ALA A 236 -10.28 -17.48 -3.93
CA ALA A 236 -9.58 -16.21 -4.00
C ALA A 236 -8.82 -15.87 -2.70
N SER A 237 -7.76 -15.07 -2.82
CA SER A 237 -7.02 -14.57 -1.66
C SER A 237 -7.76 -13.44 -0.96
N ASN A 238 -7.38 -13.13 0.29
CA ASN A 238 -7.92 -11.99 1.03
C ASN A 238 -7.80 -10.68 0.25
N ALA A 239 -6.69 -10.45 -0.47
CA ALA A 239 -6.54 -9.28 -1.31
C ALA A 239 -7.60 -9.18 -2.41
N VAL A 240 -7.96 -10.31 -3.05
CA VAL A 240 -9.04 -10.33 -4.04
C VAL A 240 -10.38 -10.10 -3.37
N CYS A 241 -10.64 -10.73 -2.22
CA CYS A 241 -11.88 -10.55 -1.46
C CYS A 241 -12.06 -9.09 -1.04
N VAL A 242 -11.03 -8.45 -0.48
CA VAL A 242 -11.04 -7.03 -0.10
C VAL A 242 -11.26 -6.14 -1.31
N ASN A 243 -10.68 -6.45 -2.47
CA ASN A 243 -10.82 -5.64 -3.69
C ASN A 243 -12.18 -5.81 -4.39
N LYS A 244 -12.78 -7.01 -4.35
CA LYS A 244 -13.92 -7.36 -5.22
C LYS A 244 -15.22 -7.76 -4.53
N SER A 245 -15.22 -8.12 -3.24
CA SER A 245 -16.45 -8.51 -2.53
C SER A 245 -17.41 -7.34 -2.40
N ASP A 246 -18.72 -7.55 -2.43
CA ASP A 246 -19.69 -6.47 -2.21
C ASP A 246 -19.76 -5.97 -0.75
N TYR A 247 -19.13 -6.71 0.18
CA TYR A 247 -19.02 -6.34 1.59
C TYR A 247 -18.42 -4.95 1.79
N ILE A 248 -17.57 -4.49 0.87
CA ILE A 248 -16.98 -3.15 0.86
C ILE A 248 -17.52 -2.35 -0.33
N ASN A 249 -18.70 -1.77 -0.25
CA ASN A 249 -19.25 -0.98 -1.36
C ASN A 249 -18.93 0.53 -1.25
N GLU A 250 -19.28 1.27 -2.30
CA GLU A 250 -19.05 2.71 -2.39
C GLU A 250 -19.69 3.48 -1.24
N ALA A 251 -20.94 3.16 -0.90
CA ALA A 251 -21.68 3.85 0.16
C ALA A 251 -20.97 3.69 1.51
N LYS A 252 -20.51 2.46 1.81
CA LYS A 252 -19.75 2.16 3.03
C LYS A 252 -18.42 2.91 3.08
N ILE A 253 -17.65 2.91 1.99
CA ILE A 253 -16.38 3.66 1.90
C ILE A 253 -16.62 5.17 2.10
N LYS A 254 -17.61 5.73 1.41
CA LYS A 254 -17.95 7.16 1.51
C LYS A 254 -18.59 7.55 2.84
N ALA A 255 -19.11 6.61 3.63
CA ALA A 255 -19.63 6.87 4.96
C ALA A 255 -18.54 6.74 6.05
N ASN A 256 -17.58 5.83 5.87
CA ASN A 256 -16.59 5.49 6.88
C ASN A 256 -15.53 6.60 7.08
N ARG A 257 -15.34 7.03 8.34
CA ARG A 257 -14.40 8.11 8.71
C ARG A 257 -12.95 7.79 8.36
N LYS A 258 -12.48 6.56 8.65
CA LYS A 258 -11.08 6.15 8.39
C LYS A 258 -10.82 6.03 6.88
N CYS A 259 -11.80 5.59 6.09
CA CYS A 259 -11.69 5.58 4.62
C CYS A 259 -11.54 6.99 4.05
N LYS A 260 -12.31 7.97 4.56
CA LYS A 260 -12.15 9.39 4.19
C LYS A 260 -10.78 9.92 4.58
N GLU A 261 -10.34 9.62 5.80
CA GLU A 261 -9.03 10.05 6.31
C GLU A 261 -7.87 9.53 5.44
N ILE A 262 -7.91 8.26 5.02
CA ILE A 262 -6.95 7.68 4.07
C ILE A 262 -7.01 8.40 2.71
N PHE A 263 -8.22 8.61 2.19
CA PHE A 263 -8.42 9.29 0.91
C PHE A 263 -7.90 10.73 0.93
N ASP A 264 -8.33 11.52 1.91
CA ASP A 264 -7.95 12.93 2.07
C ASP A 264 -6.43 13.06 2.26
N TYR A 265 -5.82 12.15 3.02
CA TYR A 265 -4.37 12.12 3.18
C TYR A 265 -3.64 11.87 1.84
N ILE A 266 -4.01 10.83 1.09
CA ILE A 266 -3.41 10.55 -0.23
C ILE A 266 -3.63 11.74 -1.17
N ASN A 267 -4.82 12.34 -1.14
CA ASN A 267 -5.20 13.46 -1.98
C ASN A 267 -4.53 14.79 -1.57
N SER A 268 -3.84 14.86 -0.43
CA SER A 268 -3.03 16.02 -0.04
C SER A 268 -1.66 16.09 -0.75
N PHE A 269 -1.34 15.07 -1.55
CA PHE A 269 -0.12 14.99 -2.37
C PHE A 269 -0.36 15.36 -3.83
N ILE A 270 -1.61 15.67 -4.23
CA ILE A 270 -1.92 16.17 -5.57
C ILE A 270 -2.06 17.69 -5.64
#